data_AF-A0A428MP13-F1
#
_entry.id   AF-A0A428MP13-F1
#
_cell.length_a   1.000
_cell.length_b   1.000
_cell.length_c   1.000
_cell.angle_alpha   90.00
_cell.angle_beta   90.00
_cell.angle_gamma   90.00
#
_symmetry.space_group_name_H-M   'P 1'
#
loop_
_entity.id
_entity.type
_entity.pdbx_description
1 polymer ?
#
loop_
_entity_poly.entity_id
_entity_poly.type
_entity_poly.pdbx_seq_one_letter_code
_entity_poly.pdbx_strand_id
1 'polypeptide(L)'
;MATSASPQGPVLPFALSHEKKAASGSIASDHSLLEIDRELDMLFDKMQDELEETGEASPESIERFHSFCDAYGEKVDRIGRFIRVMEARTAYCKAEAARLVARGKIAENKVEQTKLLILYYLQSREITRMEGKQFTLRCQKNSQDSVRISDPELIPLRLKRIEAHFDGGTWERIVAALPDELKSILNASVQDIIPMNDAIKQAFAQGDAVDGATVTRGHHVRVA
;
A
#
# COMPACT_ATOMS: atom_id res chain seq x y z
N MET A 1 27.86 43.62 61.40
CA MET A 1 27.09 44.11 60.23
C MET A 1 27.39 43.17 59.07
N ALA A 2 26.53 42.16 58.87
CA ALA A 2 26.72 41.16 57.83
C ALA A 2 25.90 41.57 56.60
N THR A 3 26.60 41.89 55.52
CA THR A 3 26.07 42.17 54.19
C THR A 3 25.71 40.85 53.50
N SER A 4 24.42 40.67 53.19
CA SER A 4 23.92 39.55 52.40
C SER A 4 24.07 39.83 50.91
N ALA A 5 25.05 39.20 50.27
CA ALA A 5 25.11 39.12 48.81
C ALA A 5 24.33 37.89 48.33
N SER A 6 23.21 38.11 47.61
CA SER A 6 22.51 37.04 46.88
C SER A 6 23.29 36.70 45.61
N PRO A 7 23.40 35.41 45.21
CA PRO A 7 24.07 35.08 43.97
C PRO A 7 23.14 35.38 42.80
N GLN A 8 23.56 36.31 41.93
CA GLN A 8 22.97 36.48 40.61
C GLN A 8 23.25 35.23 39.79
N GLY A 9 22.20 34.48 39.45
CA GLY A 9 22.28 33.38 38.48
C GLY A 9 22.65 33.92 37.08
N PRO A 10 23.18 33.06 36.20
CA PRO A 10 23.61 33.49 34.87
C PRO A 10 22.38 33.89 34.04
N VAL A 11 22.40 35.12 33.55
CA VAL A 11 21.44 35.60 32.54
C VAL A 11 21.80 34.88 31.24
N LEU A 12 21.01 33.88 30.84
CA LEU A 12 21.15 33.23 29.55
C LEU A 12 20.67 34.18 28.44
N PRO A 13 21.49 34.45 27.41
CA PRO A 13 21.16 35.39 26.35
C PRO A 13 20.43 34.64 25.22
N PHE A 14 19.20 34.18 25.43
CA PHE A 14 18.41 33.58 24.34
C PHE A 14 16.90 33.70 24.62
N ALA A 15 16.39 34.92 24.65
CA ALA A 15 14.98 35.16 24.37
C ALA A 15 14.83 35.28 22.84
N LEU A 16 14.80 34.13 22.15
CA LEU A 16 14.32 34.11 20.77
C LEU A 16 12.80 34.32 20.80
N SER A 17 12.38 35.38 20.13
CA SER A 17 11.04 35.73 19.62
C SER A 17 10.03 34.57 19.62
N HIS A 18 9.44 34.28 20.78
CA HIS A 18 8.44 33.20 20.90
C HIS A 18 7.11 33.55 20.20
N GLU A 19 6.85 34.84 19.96
CA GLU A 19 5.61 35.33 19.34
C GLU A 19 5.55 35.07 17.83
N LYS A 20 6.67 35.20 17.09
CA LYS A 20 6.68 34.98 15.63
C LYS A 20 6.38 33.54 15.23
N LYS A 21 6.89 32.56 16.00
CA LYS A 21 6.69 31.13 15.75
C LYS A 21 5.27 30.66 16.09
N ALA A 22 4.56 31.38 16.95
CA ALA A 22 3.17 31.08 17.28
C ALA A 22 2.21 31.50 16.15
N ALA A 23 2.49 32.62 15.48
CA ALA A 23 1.68 33.12 14.37
C ALA A 23 1.78 32.24 13.11
N SER A 24 2.99 31.85 12.68
CA SER A 24 3.19 30.91 11.55
C SER A 24 2.51 29.57 11.79
N GLY A 25 2.58 29.07 13.04
CA GLY A 25 1.99 27.80 13.44
C GLY A 25 0.47 27.76 13.37
N SER A 26 -0.21 28.88 13.71
CA SER A 26 -1.67 29.04 13.56
C SER A 26 -2.07 29.16 12.09
N ILE A 27 -1.35 29.96 11.30
CA ILE A 27 -1.63 30.09 9.85
C ILE A 27 -1.51 28.70 9.18
N ALA A 28 -0.46 27.94 9.50
CA ALA A 28 -0.26 26.59 8.98
C ALA A 28 -1.28 25.54 9.47
N SER A 29 -1.96 25.74 10.61
CA SER A 29 -3.09 24.87 10.98
C SER A 29 -4.34 25.25 10.23
N ASP A 30 -4.61 26.54 10.13
CA ASP A 30 -5.93 27.07 9.75
C ASP A 30 -6.10 27.14 8.23
N HIS A 31 -4.99 27.20 7.48
CA HIS A 31 -4.98 27.28 6.02
C HIS A 31 -4.41 26.00 5.40
N SER A 32 -5.00 25.56 4.29
CA SER A 32 -4.42 24.58 3.38
C SER A 32 -3.21 25.15 2.64
N LEU A 33 -2.38 24.28 2.05
CA LEU A 33 -1.20 24.72 1.30
C LEU A 33 -1.60 25.64 0.12
N LEU A 34 -2.76 25.38 -0.50
CA LEU A 34 -3.30 26.19 -1.60
C LEU A 34 -3.83 27.55 -1.13
N GLU A 35 -4.39 27.61 0.08
CA GLU A 35 -4.83 28.88 0.64
C GLU A 35 -3.64 29.75 1.05
N ILE A 36 -2.59 29.15 1.60
CA ILE A 36 -1.33 29.85 1.90
C ILE A 36 -0.70 30.39 0.61
N ASP A 37 -0.66 29.59 -0.46
CA ASP A 37 -0.13 29.98 -1.78
C ASP A 37 -0.89 31.18 -2.36
N ARG A 38 -2.23 31.15 -2.36
CA ARG A 38 -3.06 32.27 -2.81
C ARG A 38 -2.85 33.53 -1.98
N GLU A 39 -2.72 33.41 -0.66
CA GLU A 39 -2.45 34.55 0.21
C GLU A 39 -1.07 35.16 -0.06
N LEU A 40 -0.06 34.33 -0.39
CA LEU A 40 1.26 34.80 -0.81
C LEU A 40 1.19 35.58 -2.13
N ASP A 41 0.43 35.09 -3.12
CA ASP A 41 0.21 35.81 -4.38
C ASP A 41 -0.44 37.18 -4.15
N MET A 42 -1.52 37.23 -3.35
CA MET A 42 -2.21 38.48 -3.03
C MET A 42 -1.33 39.48 -2.26
N LEU A 43 -0.47 38.99 -1.37
CA LEU A 43 0.49 39.84 -0.65
C LEU A 43 1.57 40.38 -1.58
N PHE A 44 1.99 39.60 -2.58
CA PHE A 44 2.96 40.03 -3.56
C PHE A 44 2.42 41.19 -4.42
N ASP A 45 1.21 41.05 -4.95
CA ASP A 45 0.53 42.10 -5.71
C ASP A 45 0.40 43.39 -4.88
N LYS A 46 -0.04 43.27 -3.62
CA LYS A 46 -0.15 44.41 -2.71
C LYS A 46 1.19 45.10 -2.46
N MET A 47 2.26 44.34 -2.25
CA MET A 47 3.60 44.91 -2.04
C MET A 47 4.11 45.62 -3.29
N GLN A 48 3.75 45.15 -4.48
CA GLN A 48 4.08 45.83 -5.73
C GLN A 48 3.35 47.17 -5.84
N ASP A 49 2.04 47.20 -5.56
CA ASP A 49 1.26 48.45 -5.54
C ASP A 49 1.87 49.48 -4.56
N GLU A 50 2.23 49.04 -3.35
CA GLU A 50 2.88 49.88 -2.34
C GLU A 50 4.22 50.44 -2.83
N LEU A 51 5.01 49.64 -3.55
CA LEU A 51 6.30 50.04 -4.11
C LEU A 51 6.14 51.06 -5.24
N GLU A 52 5.13 50.90 -6.09
CA GLU A 52 4.82 51.86 -7.17
C GLU A 52 4.35 53.21 -6.62
N GLU A 53 3.57 53.21 -5.54
CA GLU A 53 3.05 54.43 -4.92
C GLU A 53 4.07 55.17 -4.05
N THR A 54 4.82 54.43 -3.23
CA THR A 54 5.64 55.02 -2.15
C THR A 54 7.13 54.76 -2.30
N GLY A 55 7.54 53.92 -3.24
CA GLY A 55 8.93 53.54 -3.48
C GLY A 55 9.46 52.45 -2.53
N GLU A 56 8.70 52.06 -1.50
CA GLU A 56 9.05 51.01 -0.55
C GLU A 56 7.82 50.18 -0.17
N ALA A 57 7.99 48.88 0.08
CA ALA A 57 6.89 48.05 0.62
C ALA A 57 6.70 48.30 2.12
N SER A 58 5.46 48.26 2.60
CA SER A 58 5.16 48.52 4.00
C SER A 58 5.75 47.43 4.91
N PRO A 59 6.25 47.80 6.12
CA PRO A 59 6.76 46.81 7.08
C PRO A 59 5.74 45.75 7.46
N GLU A 60 4.45 46.10 7.49
CA GLU A 60 3.36 45.17 7.79
C GLU A 60 3.18 44.13 6.67
N SER A 61 3.18 44.56 5.41
CA SER A 61 3.07 43.64 4.26
C SER A 61 4.27 42.69 4.20
N ILE A 62 5.49 43.18 4.45
CA ILE A 62 6.71 42.37 4.53
C ILE A 62 6.62 41.34 5.67
N GLU A 63 6.20 41.75 6.87
CA GLU A 63 6.09 40.84 8.02
C GLU A 63 5.03 39.75 7.82
N ARG A 64 3.89 40.12 7.22
CA ARG A 64 2.84 39.17 6.89
C ARG A 64 3.29 38.19 5.82
N PHE A 65 4.00 38.65 4.79
CA PHE A 65 4.59 37.79 3.76
C PHE A 65 5.54 36.75 4.37
N HIS A 66 6.48 37.17 5.22
CA HIS A 66 7.37 36.25 5.93
C HIS A 66 6.61 35.21 6.77
N SER A 67 5.55 35.63 7.46
CA SER A 67 4.73 34.72 8.28
C SER A 67 4.03 33.64 7.45
N PHE A 68 3.56 33.97 6.25
CA PHE A 68 2.97 33.00 5.31
C PHE A 68 4.02 32.10 4.66
N CYS A 69 5.22 32.59 4.35
CA CYS A 69 6.33 31.74 3.89
C CYS A 69 6.73 30.70 4.95
N ASP A 70 6.83 31.10 6.22
CA ASP A 70 7.12 30.19 7.32
C ASP A 70 5.98 29.17 7.48
N ALA A 71 4.73 29.63 7.41
CA ALA A 71 3.56 28.75 7.48
C ALA A 71 3.51 27.74 6.32
N TYR A 72 3.93 28.13 5.11
CA TYR A 72 4.03 27.23 3.96
C TYR A 72 5.00 26.08 4.25
N GLY A 73 6.22 26.39 4.71
CA GLY A 73 7.21 25.40 5.09
C GLY A 73 6.69 24.46 6.18
N GLU A 74 6.09 25.01 7.23
CA GLU A 74 5.49 24.21 8.30
C GLU A 74 4.37 23.28 7.80
N LYS A 75 3.56 23.73 6.84
CA LYS A 75 2.48 22.92 6.26
C LYS A 75 3.05 21.75 5.47
N VAL A 76 4.06 21.99 4.64
CA VAL A 76 4.78 20.94 3.89
C VAL A 76 5.35 19.90 4.86
N ASP A 77 5.99 20.33 5.94
CA ASP A 77 6.54 19.43 6.96
C ASP A 77 5.46 18.63 7.70
N ARG A 78 4.30 19.22 7.99
CA ARG A 78 3.15 18.51 8.57
C ARG A 78 2.66 17.40 7.63
N ILE A 79 2.54 17.70 6.33
CA ILE A 79 2.13 16.71 5.31
C ILE A 79 3.18 15.60 5.20
N GLY A 80 4.46 15.95 5.11
CA GLY A 80 5.56 14.98 5.04
C GLY A 80 5.59 14.04 6.24
N ARG A 81 5.48 14.59 7.46
CA ARG A 81 5.37 13.79 8.70
C ARG A 81 4.17 12.85 8.69
N PHE A 82 3.00 13.33 8.26
CA PHE A 82 1.81 12.49 8.16
C PHE A 82 2.04 11.29 7.24
N ILE A 83 2.60 11.51 6.04
CA ILE A 83 2.90 10.43 5.09
C ILE A 83 3.85 9.42 5.73
N ARG A 84 4.96 9.86 6.34
CA ARG A 84 5.93 8.97 7.00
C ARG A 84 5.28 8.14 8.12
N VAL A 85 4.40 8.74 8.92
CA VAL A 85 3.68 8.02 9.98
C VAL A 85 2.74 6.96 9.39
N MET A 86 2.05 7.27 8.29
CA MET A 86 1.17 6.30 7.61
C MET A 86 1.95 5.17 6.91
N GLU A 87 3.10 5.46 6.33
CA GLU A 87 4.01 4.45 5.78
C GLU A 87 4.49 3.49 6.86
N ALA A 88 4.97 4.02 8.00
CA ALA A 88 5.41 3.22 9.14
C ALA A 88 4.27 2.37 9.71
N ARG A 89 3.07 2.94 9.85
CA ARG A 89 1.88 2.22 10.30
C ARG A 89 1.50 1.08 9.35
N THR A 90 1.56 1.33 8.04
CA THR A 90 1.29 0.31 7.02
C THR A 90 2.28 -0.84 7.11
N ALA A 91 3.57 -0.53 7.23
CA ALA A 91 4.62 -1.54 7.39
C ALA A 91 4.40 -2.39 8.65
N TYR A 92 4.11 -1.75 9.78
CA TYR A 92 3.82 -2.43 11.04
C TYR A 92 2.59 -3.36 10.94
N CYS A 93 1.48 -2.86 10.40
CA CYS A 93 0.26 -3.67 10.24
C CYS A 93 0.50 -4.89 9.33
N LYS A 94 1.25 -4.73 8.23
CA LYS A 94 1.60 -5.85 7.35
C LYS A 94 2.46 -6.90 8.06
N ALA A 95 3.46 -6.45 8.84
CA ALA A 95 4.31 -7.35 9.61
C ALA A 95 3.52 -8.12 10.67
N GLU A 96 2.62 -7.45 11.38
CA GLU A 96 1.79 -8.10 12.41
C GLU A 96 0.76 -9.06 11.80
N ALA A 97 0.13 -8.70 10.68
CA ALA A 97 -0.74 -9.60 9.94
C ALA A 97 0.01 -10.87 9.51
N ALA A 98 1.21 -10.73 8.94
CA ALA A 98 2.04 -11.87 8.55
C ALA A 98 2.39 -12.77 9.76
N ARG A 99 2.72 -12.18 10.91
CA ARG A 99 3.00 -12.91 12.14
C ARG A 99 1.78 -13.71 12.63
N LEU A 100 0.59 -13.10 12.61
CA LEU A 100 -0.65 -13.77 13.02
C LEU A 100 -1.03 -14.90 12.06
N VAL A 101 -0.88 -14.70 10.75
CA VAL A 101 -1.07 -15.76 9.75
C VAL A 101 -0.12 -16.93 10.00
N ALA A 102 1.16 -16.67 10.25
CA ALA A 102 2.13 -17.71 10.57
C ALA A 102 1.75 -18.50 11.84
N ARG A 103 1.28 -17.79 12.89
CA ARG A 103 0.79 -18.43 14.12
C ARG A 103 -0.47 -19.27 13.88
N GLY A 104 -1.39 -18.78 13.07
CA GLY A 104 -2.58 -19.51 12.64
C GLY A 104 -2.21 -20.84 12.00
N LYS A 105 -1.28 -20.81 11.04
CA LYS A 105 -0.78 -22.01 10.36
C LYS A 105 -0.15 -23.03 11.33
N ILE A 106 0.58 -22.57 12.34
CA ILE A 106 1.14 -23.48 13.38
C ILE A 106 0.01 -24.15 14.18
N ALA A 107 -1.03 -23.42 14.54
CA ALA A 107 -2.16 -23.96 15.27
C ALA A 107 -2.97 -24.96 14.42
N GLU A 108 -3.23 -24.62 13.15
CA GLU A 108 -3.85 -25.52 12.16
C GLU A 108 -3.08 -26.82 12.03
N ASN A 109 -1.75 -26.74 11.88
CA ASN A 109 -0.89 -27.92 11.81
C ASN A 109 -0.98 -28.79 13.07
N LYS A 110 -1.03 -28.18 14.26
CA LYS A 110 -1.20 -28.92 15.52
C LYS A 110 -2.55 -29.63 15.58
N VAL A 111 -3.62 -28.97 15.12
CA VAL A 111 -4.95 -29.59 15.05
C VAL A 111 -4.91 -30.81 14.13
N GLU A 112 -4.37 -30.67 12.93
CA GLU A 112 -4.30 -31.77 11.95
C GLU A 112 -3.39 -32.91 12.42
N GLN A 113 -2.20 -32.62 12.97
CA GLN A 113 -1.33 -33.62 13.57
C GLN A 113 -2.03 -34.38 14.71
N THR A 114 -2.77 -33.68 15.56
CA THR A 114 -3.51 -34.30 16.66
C THR A 114 -4.63 -35.22 16.14
N LYS A 115 -5.38 -34.78 15.12
CA LYS A 115 -6.40 -35.60 14.47
C LYS A 115 -5.79 -36.86 13.84
N LEU A 116 -4.65 -36.74 13.16
CA LEU A 116 -3.94 -37.88 12.58
C LEU A 116 -3.50 -38.89 13.65
N LEU A 117 -2.99 -38.41 14.79
CA LEU A 117 -2.63 -39.27 15.91
C LEU A 117 -3.85 -40.01 16.48
N ILE A 118 -4.97 -39.31 16.67
CA ILE A 118 -6.23 -39.92 17.13
C ILE A 118 -6.72 -40.95 16.11
N LEU A 119 -6.70 -40.63 14.82
CA LEU A 119 -7.09 -41.55 13.76
C LEU A 119 -6.23 -42.82 13.79
N TYR A 120 -4.91 -42.68 13.93
CA TYR A 120 -3.99 -43.80 14.09
C TYR A 120 -4.31 -44.64 15.33
N TYR A 121 -4.58 -44.01 16.46
CA TYR A 121 -4.96 -44.70 17.69
C TYR A 121 -6.25 -45.52 17.53
N LEU A 122 -7.28 -44.91 16.94
CA LEU A 122 -8.56 -45.58 16.70
C LEU A 122 -8.40 -46.78 15.75
N GLN A 123 -7.66 -46.60 14.65
CA GLN A 123 -7.40 -47.64 13.66
C GLN A 123 -6.56 -48.80 14.20
N SER A 124 -5.48 -48.52 14.94
CA SER A 124 -4.59 -49.55 15.52
C SER A 124 -5.26 -50.45 16.56
N ARG A 125 -6.41 -50.01 17.10
CA ARG A 125 -7.22 -50.75 18.08
C ARG A 125 -8.56 -51.22 17.52
N GLU A 126 -8.79 -51.03 16.22
CA GLU A 126 -10.02 -51.42 15.54
C GLU A 126 -11.30 -50.84 16.18
N ILE A 127 -11.19 -49.68 16.83
CA ILE A 127 -12.32 -48.95 17.41
C ILE A 127 -12.71 -47.76 16.54
N THR A 128 -14.01 -47.49 16.41
CA THR A 128 -14.52 -46.46 15.50
C THR A 128 -14.85 -45.14 16.20
N ARG A 129 -14.96 -45.15 17.53
CA ARG A 129 -15.24 -43.96 18.34
C ARG A 129 -14.67 -44.07 19.74
N MET A 130 -14.41 -42.91 20.35
CA MET A 130 -14.08 -42.75 21.75
C MET A 130 -14.88 -41.59 22.35
N GLU A 131 -15.44 -41.81 23.53
CA GLU A 131 -16.30 -40.84 24.22
C GLU A 131 -15.60 -40.32 25.48
N GLY A 132 -15.52 -39.00 25.58
CA GLY A 132 -15.12 -38.30 26.79
C GLY A 132 -16.32 -37.66 27.47
N LYS A 133 -16.07 -36.89 28.54
CA LYS A 133 -17.14 -36.19 29.29
C LYS A 133 -17.83 -35.08 28.49
N GLN A 134 -17.12 -34.48 27.53
CA GLN A 134 -17.60 -33.32 26.76
C GLN A 134 -17.53 -33.50 25.24
N PHE A 135 -16.73 -34.47 24.77
CA PHE A 135 -16.45 -34.64 23.35
C PHE A 135 -16.46 -36.11 22.97
N THR A 136 -16.91 -36.38 21.75
CA THR A 136 -16.82 -37.70 21.11
C THR A 136 -15.93 -37.57 19.88
N LEU A 137 -14.88 -38.37 19.80
CA LEU A 137 -13.99 -38.45 18.64
C LEU A 137 -14.32 -39.72 17.88
N ARG A 138 -14.55 -39.63 16.58
CA ARG A 138 -14.95 -40.77 15.75
C ARG A 138 -14.20 -40.79 14.42
N CYS A 139 -13.93 -42.00 13.94
CA CYS A 139 -13.56 -42.22 12.56
C CYS A 139 -14.81 -42.01 11.69
N GLN A 140 -14.74 -41.09 10.75
CA GLN A 140 -15.79 -40.89 9.76
C GLN A 140 -15.21 -41.15 8.38
N LYS A 141 -15.90 -41.97 7.58
CA LYS A 141 -15.58 -42.08 6.16
C LYS A 141 -15.82 -40.73 5.50
N ASN A 142 -14.92 -40.32 4.63
CA ASN A 142 -15.16 -39.16 3.80
C ASN A 142 -16.45 -39.39 2.99
N SER A 143 -17.21 -38.32 2.76
CA SER A 143 -18.45 -38.38 1.96
C SER A 143 -18.18 -38.71 0.49
N GLN A 144 -16.92 -38.59 0.05
CA GLN A 144 -16.47 -38.86 -1.30
C GLN A 144 -15.17 -39.65 -1.25
N ASP A 145 -14.93 -40.45 -2.29
CA ASP A 145 -13.67 -41.16 -2.47
C ASP A 145 -12.52 -40.18 -2.69
N SER A 146 -11.39 -40.42 -2.02
CA SER A 146 -10.17 -39.65 -2.23
C SER A 146 -9.29 -40.32 -3.27
N VAL A 147 -8.79 -39.54 -4.23
CA VAL A 147 -7.82 -40.01 -5.23
C VAL A 147 -6.42 -39.82 -4.66
N ARG A 148 -5.65 -40.91 -4.52
CA ARG A 148 -4.22 -40.84 -4.22
C ARG A 148 -3.42 -40.96 -5.52
N ILE A 149 -2.65 -39.93 -5.84
CA ILE A 149 -1.78 -39.90 -7.01
C ILE A 149 -0.38 -40.31 -6.55
N SER A 150 0.09 -41.47 -7.00
CA SER A 150 1.46 -41.96 -6.74
C SER A 150 2.47 -41.38 -7.71
N ASP A 151 2.11 -41.30 -8.99
CA ASP A 151 2.92 -40.72 -10.05
C ASP A 151 2.03 -39.90 -11.00
N PRO A 152 2.14 -38.56 -10.97
CA PRO A 152 1.36 -37.68 -11.85
C PRO A 152 1.69 -37.84 -13.34
N GLU A 153 2.89 -38.28 -13.71
CA GLU A 153 3.30 -38.36 -15.13
C GLU A 153 2.57 -39.48 -15.86
N LEU A 154 2.29 -40.59 -15.17
CA LEU A 154 1.53 -41.73 -15.69
C LEU A 154 0.03 -41.44 -15.90
N ILE A 155 -0.50 -40.35 -15.33
CA ILE A 155 -1.91 -40.01 -15.48
C ILE A 155 -2.16 -39.52 -16.93
N PRO A 156 -3.10 -40.14 -17.68
CA PRO A 156 -3.45 -39.70 -19.02
C PRO A 156 -3.88 -38.24 -19.07
N LEU A 157 -3.48 -37.52 -20.11
CA LEU A 157 -3.74 -36.09 -20.25
C LEU A 157 -5.24 -35.73 -20.17
N ARG A 158 -6.12 -36.61 -20.66
CA ARG A 158 -7.59 -36.44 -20.58
C ARG A 158 -8.15 -36.34 -19.15
N LEU A 159 -7.38 -36.75 -18.14
CA LEU A 159 -7.75 -36.67 -16.72
C LEU A 159 -7.05 -35.51 -16.01
N LYS A 160 -6.28 -34.70 -16.73
CA LYS A 160 -5.56 -33.53 -16.22
C LYS A 160 -6.30 -32.27 -16.65
N ARG A 161 -6.30 -31.26 -15.78
CA ARG A 161 -6.57 -29.88 -16.18
C ARG A 161 -5.25 -29.29 -16.70
N ILE A 162 -5.29 -28.65 -17.87
CA ILE A 162 -4.15 -27.95 -18.44
C ILE A 162 -4.38 -26.47 -18.26
N GLU A 163 -3.45 -25.80 -17.61
CA GLU A 163 -3.37 -24.34 -17.54
C GLU A 163 -2.16 -23.91 -18.35
N ALA A 164 -2.38 -23.04 -19.34
CA ALA A 164 -1.34 -22.57 -20.23
C ALA A 164 -1.50 -21.07 -20.47
N HIS A 165 -0.37 -20.38 -20.53
CA HIS A 165 -0.30 -18.95 -20.77
C HIS A 165 0.35 -18.74 -22.13
N PHE A 166 -0.33 -18.00 -23.00
CA PHE A 166 0.13 -17.69 -24.35
C PHE A 166 0.20 -16.17 -24.52
N ASP A 167 1.21 -15.69 -25.25
CA ASP A 167 1.12 -14.35 -25.80
C ASP A 167 0.03 -14.30 -26.89
N GLY A 168 -0.53 -13.11 -27.11
CA GLY A 168 -1.64 -12.93 -28.06
C GLY A 168 -1.30 -13.41 -29.47
N GLY A 169 -0.08 -13.16 -29.96
CA GLY A 169 0.32 -13.56 -31.31
C GLY A 169 0.47 -15.08 -31.46
N THR A 170 0.92 -15.79 -30.44
CA THR A 170 0.92 -17.26 -30.41
C THR A 170 -0.50 -17.80 -30.35
N TRP A 171 -1.38 -17.21 -29.53
CA TRP A 171 -2.78 -17.61 -29.45
C TRP A 171 -3.52 -17.45 -30.78
N GLU A 172 -3.37 -16.29 -31.44
CA GLU A 172 -3.97 -16.03 -32.75
C GLU A 172 -3.55 -17.07 -33.80
N ARG A 173 -2.25 -17.42 -33.83
CA ARG A 173 -1.73 -18.45 -34.74
C ARG A 173 -2.32 -19.82 -34.45
N ILE A 174 -2.47 -20.19 -33.19
CA ILE A 174 -3.09 -21.47 -32.79
C ILE A 174 -4.56 -21.50 -33.25
N VAL A 175 -5.34 -20.46 -32.93
CA VAL A 175 -6.76 -20.39 -33.30
C VAL A 175 -6.93 -20.38 -34.82
N ALA A 176 -6.10 -19.65 -35.57
CA ALA A 176 -6.16 -19.59 -37.02
C ALA A 176 -5.90 -20.96 -37.70
N ALA A 177 -5.07 -21.80 -37.08
CA ALA A 177 -4.72 -23.13 -37.61
C ALA A 177 -5.75 -24.22 -37.30
N LEU A 178 -6.72 -23.97 -36.42
CA LEU A 178 -7.72 -24.97 -36.04
C LEU A 178 -8.91 -25.00 -37.02
N PRO A 179 -9.65 -26.12 -37.11
CA PRO A 179 -10.98 -26.16 -37.71
C PRO A 179 -12.01 -25.36 -36.89
N ASP A 180 -13.06 -24.85 -37.53
CA ASP A 180 -14.01 -23.91 -36.90
C ASP A 180 -14.74 -24.50 -35.67
N GLU A 181 -15.04 -25.79 -35.67
CA GLU A 181 -15.63 -26.49 -34.51
C GLU A 181 -14.71 -26.42 -33.28
N LEU A 182 -13.40 -26.66 -33.47
CA LEU A 182 -12.41 -26.60 -32.39
C LEU A 182 -12.10 -25.16 -31.99
N LYS A 183 -12.12 -24.20 -32.91
CA LYS A 183 -11.99 -22.77 -32.58
C LYS A 183 -13.08 -22.33 -31.61
N SER A 184 -14.33 -22.70 -31.89
CA SER A 184 -15.48 -22.36 -31.05
C SER A 184 -15.31 -22.91 -29.63
N ILE A 185 -14.96 -24.19 -29.51
CA ILE A 185 -14.76 -24.85 -28.20
C ILE A 185 -13.59 -24.20 -27.44
N LEU A 186 -12.47 -23.98 -28.12
CA LEU A 186 -11.27 -23.43 -27.51
C LEU A 186 -11.48 -21.98 -27.03
N ASN A 187 -12.12 -21.13 -27.85
CA ASN A 187 -12.45 -19.76 -27.46
C ASN A 187 -13.45 -19.71 -26.31
N ALA A 188 -14.45 -20.60 -26.29
CA ALA A 188 -15.40 -20.70 -25.17
C ALA A 188 -14.74 -21.18 -23.86
N SER A 189 -13.57 -21.81 -23.94
CA SER A 189 -12.82 -22.32 -22.78
C SER A 189 -11.90 -21.27 -22.16
N VAL A 190 -11.64 -20.14 -22.85
CA VAL A 190 -10.78 -19.07 -22.35
C VAL A 190 -11.44 -18.43 -21.13
N GLN A 191 -10.76 -18.52 -19.97
CA GLN A 191 -11.26 -17.95 -18.73
C GLN A 191 -10.89 -16.47 -18.61
N ASP A 192 -9.68 -16.11 -19.02
CA ASP A 192 -9.12 -14.78 -18.83
C ASP A 192 -8.40 -14.29 -20.10
N ILE A 193 -8.68 -13.04 -20.49
CA ILE A 193 -7.96 -12.31 -21.53
C ILE A 193 -7.53 -10.98 -20.90
N ILE A 194 -6.26 -10.87 -20.54
CA ILE A 194 -5.75 -9.74 -19.78
C ILE A 194 -4.72 -8.98 -20.64
N PRO A 195 -4.87 -7.66 -20.81
CA PRO A 195 -3.87 -6.85 -21.50
C PRO A 195 -2.50 -6.95 -20.85
N MET A 196 -1.47 -7.21 -21.64
CA MET A 196 -0.09 -7.24 -21.17
C MET A 196 0.52 -5.84 -21.23
N ASN A 197 0.53 -5.15 -20.09
CA ASN A 197 1.03 -3.78 -19.98
C ASN A 197 2.45 -3.61 -20.57
N ASP A 198 3.34 -4.57 -20.38
CA ASP A 198 4.72 -4.44 -20.86
C ASP A 198 4.83 -4.65 -22.37
N ALA A 199 4.01 -5.54 -22.96
CA ALA A 199 3.92 -5.68 -24.41
C ALA A 199 3.34 -4.41 -25.06
N ILE A 200 2.30 -3.83 -24.45
CA ILE A 200 1.72 -2.55 -24.90
C ILE A 200 2.77 -1.44 -24.82
N LYS A 201 3.47 -1.29 -23.69
CA LYS A 201 4.56 -0.30 -23.56
C LYS A 201 5.66 -0.51 -24.60
N GLN A 202 6.00 -1.76 -24.91
CA GLN A 202 7.01 -2.08 -25.91
C GLN A 202 6.57 -1.69 -27.32
N ALA A 203 5.30 -1.93 -27.70
CA ALA A 203 4.74 -1.49 -28.97
C ALA A 203 4.82 0.04 -29.10
N PHE A 204 4.43 0.78 -28.06
CA PHE A 204 4.61 2.25 -28.02
C PHE A 204 6.08 2.68 -28.14
N ALA A 205 7.01 1.95 -27.50
CA ALA A 205 8.45 2.24 -27.60
C ALA A 205 9.01 1.99 -29.00
N GLN A 206 8.38 1.11 -29.78
CA GLN A 206 8.71 0.81 -31.18
C GLN A 206 8.04 1.78 -32.17
N GLY A 207 7.15 2.66 -31.69
CA GLY A 207 6.43 3.64 -32.52
C GLY A 207 5.07 3.17 -33.02
N ASP A 208 4.60 2.01 -32.57
CA ASP A 208 3.29 1.48 -32.96
C ASP A 208 2.16 2.17 -32.20
N ALA A 209 1.07 2.48 -32.90
CA ALA A 209 -0.18 2.90 -32.29
C ALA A 209 -0.98 1.67 -31.84
N VAL A 210 -1.35 1.62 -30.56
CA VAL A 210 -2.23 0.57 -30.01
C VAL A 210 -3.58 1.19 -29.69
N ASP A 211 -4.58 0.94 -30.54
CA ASP A 211 -5.95 1.43 -30.33
C ASP A 211 -6.50 0.94 -28.97
N GLY A 212 -7.09 1.86 -28.22
CA GLY A 212 -7.64 1.57 -26.88
C GLY A 212 -6.63 1.58 -25.74
N ALA A 213 -5.35 1.89 -26.00
CA ALA A 213 -4.34 2.09 -24.97
C ALA A 213 -3.60 3.42 -25.12
N THR A 214 -3.19 4.02 -24.01
CA THR A 214 -2.28 5.18 -24.01
C THR A 214 -1.22 4.96 -22.94
N VAL A 215 0.05 5.13 -23.29
CA VAL A 215 1.15 5.05 -22.32
C VAL A 215 1.50 6.47 -21.86
N THR A 216 1.20 6.77 -20.60
CA THR A 216 1.54 8.06 -19.99
C THR A 216 2.54 7.88 -18.85
N ARG A 217 3.46 8.84 -18.70
CA ARG A 217 4.35 8.90 -17.54
C ARG A 217 3.74 9.83 -16.51
N GLY A 218 3.18 9.26 -15.46
CA GLY A 218 2.67 10.01 -14.31
C GLY A 218 3.78 10.52 -13.39
N HIS A 219 3.44 11.51 -12.57
CA HIS A 219 4.25 11.99 -11.47
C HIS A 219 3.61 11.55 -10.14
N HIS A 220 4.45 11.26 -9.14
CA HIS A 220 3.98 10.95 -7.79
C HIS A 220 4.80 11.72 -6.77
N VAL A 221 4.16 12.08 -5.67
CA VAL A 221 4.82 12.74 -4.54
C VAL A 221 5.75 11.73 -3.86
N ARG A 222 6.96 12.18 -3.54
CA ARG A 222 7.91 11.44 -2.70
C ARG A 222 8.27 12.31 -1.51
N VAL A 223 8.30 11.73 -0.32
CA VAL A 223 8.91 12.37 0.84
C VAL A 223 10.39 12.03 0.80
N ALA A 224 11.25 13.05 0.61
CA ALA A 224 12.70 12.91 0.64
C ALA A 224 13.21 12.64 2.07
#